data_AF-A0A0M5IJJ0-F1
#
_entry.id   AF-A0A0M5IJJ0-F1
#
_cell.length_a   1.000
_cell.length_b   1.000
_cell.length_c   1.000
_cell.angle_alpha   90.00
_cell.angle_beta   90.00
_cell.angle_gamma   90.00
#
_symmetry.space_group_name_H-M   'P 1'
#
loop_
_entity.id
_entity.type
_entity.pdbx_description
1 polymer ?
#
loop_
_entity_poly.entity_id
_entity_poly.type
_entity_poly.pdbx_seq_one_letter_code
_entity_poly.pdbx_strand_id
1 'polypeptide(L)' 'MTRVLATRRTGSTAFIGIDQSRDNPDMMFISTPNMVELTRGQVLDLIEALRAEAHNIWGGNIE' A
#
# COMPACT_ATOMS: atom_id res chain seq x y z
N MET A 1 8.30 -5.37 -1.54
CA MET A 1 7.45 -4.51 -2.37
C MET A 1 6.14 -5.18 -2.74
N THR A 2 5.10 -4.87 -1.97
CA THR A 2 3.70 -5.20 -2.25
C THR A 2 3.09 -4.15 -3.18
N ARG A 3 2.21 -4.57 -4.11
CA ARG A 3 1.53 -3.66 -5.05
C ARG A 3 0.03 -3.89 -5.02
N VAL A 4 -0.73 -2.81 -4.89
CA VAL A 4 -2.19 -2.82 -4.89
C VAL A 4 -2.70 -2.13 -6.14
N LEU A 5 -3.63 -2.76 -6.86
CA LEU A 5 -4.26 -2.18 -8.04
C LEU A 5 -5.13 -0.98 -7.64
N ALA A 6 -5.02 0.10 -8.40
CA ALA A 6 -5.82 1.30 -8.21
C ALA A 6 -6.25 1.88 -9.57
N THR A 7 -7.06 2.93 -9.53
CA THR A 7 -7.46 3.66 -10.74
C THR A 7 -7.02 5.11 -10.59
N ARG A 8 -6.39 5.71 -11.61
CA ARG A 8 -6.13 7.16 -11.59
C ARG A 8 -7.46 7.90 -11.68
N ARG A 9 -7.49 9.13 -11.19
CA ARG A 9 -8.63 10.04 -11.41
C ARG A 9 -8.98 10.24 -12.90
N THR A 10 -8.01 10.03 -13.80
CA THR A 10 -8.21 10.09 -15.25
C THR A 10 -8.80 8.80 -15.85
N GLY A 11 -9.13 7.79 -15.03
CA GLY A 11 -9.75 6.52 -15.45
C GLY A 11 -8.79 5.42 -15.88
N SER A 12 -7.49 5.71 -16.02
CA SER A 12 -6.48 4.69 -16.36
C SER A 12 -6.02 3.90 -15.13
N THR A 13 -5.55 2.67 -15.32
CA THR A 13 -4.97 1.84 -14.24
C THR A 13 -3.80 2.53 -13.53
N ALA A 14 -3.71 2.31 -12.22
CA ALA A 14 -2.64 2.75 -11.34
C ALA A 14 -2.27 1.63 -10.35
N PHE A 15 -1.20 1.87 -9.59
CA PHE A 15 -0.79 0.99 -8.51
C PHE A 15 -0.31 1.81 -7.32
N ILE A 16 -0.62 1.32 -6.12
CA ILE A 16 -0.04 1.79 -4.86
C ILE A 16 1.06 0.79 -4.49
N GLY A 17 2.28 1.28 -4.32
CA GLY A 17 3.41 0.50 -3.81
C GLY A 17 3.51 0.64 -2.30
N ILE A 18 3.73 -0.48 -1.61
CA ILE A 18 3.90 -0.55 -0.16
C ILE A 18 5.16 -1.40 0.10
N ASP A 19 6.07 -0.88 0.88
CA ASP A 19 7.35 -1.53 1.19
C ASP A 19 7.89 -1.02 2.52
N GLN A 20 8.91 -1.68 3.06
CA GLN A 20 9.73 -1.10 4.12
C GLN A 20 10.53 0.09 3.57
N SER A 21 10.64 1.17 4.36
CA SER A 21 11.50 2.30 4.00
C SER A 21 12.96 1.86 3.95
N ARG A 22 13.67 2.30 2.90
CA ARG A 22 15.11 2.02 2.72
C ARG A 22 15.99 2.84 3.64
N ASP A 23 15.50 4.02 4.05
CA ASP A 23 16.26 4.96 4.90
C ASP A 23 15.99 4.73 6.39
N ASN A 24 14.85 4.11 6.74
CA ASN A 24 14.51 3.75 8.10
C ASN A 24 13.77 2.40 8.15
N PRO A 25 14.39 1.32 8.66
CA PRO A 25 13.77 -0.01 8.68
C PRO A 25 12.54 -0.10 9.59
N ASP A 26 12.34 0.84 10.52
CA ASP A 26 11.16 0.85 11.40
C ASP A 26 9.98 1.65 10.80
N MET A 27 10.06 2.03 9.52
CA MET A 27 9.02 2.79 8.83
C MET A 27 8.50 2.06 7.60
N MET A 28 7.19 2.15 7.37
CA MET A 28 6.58 1.76 6.11
C MET A 28 6.64 2.93 5.12
N PHE A 29 6.99 2.60 3.87
CA PHE A 29 6.99 3.51 2.74
C PHE A 29 5.82 3.18 1.80
N ILE A 30 4.98 4.19 1.54
CA ILE A 30 3.84 4.08 0.63
C ILE A 30 4.07 5.05 -0.53
N SER A 31 3.95 4.55 -1.76
CA SER A 31 4.15 5.34 -2.97
C SER A 31 3.01 5.17 -3.95
N THR A 32 2.56 6.28 -4.53
CA THR A 32 1.67 6.28 -5.68
C THR A 32 2.11 7.38 -6.63
N PRO A 33 2.39 7.07 -7.91
CA PRO A 33 2.87 8.08 -8.86
C PRO A 33 1.79 9.11 -9.24
N ASN A 34 0.52 8.89 -8.88
CA ASN A 34 -0.61 9.76 -9.21
C ASN A 34 -1.64 9.80 -8.08
N MET A 35 -2.56 10.77 -8.13
CA MET A 35 -3.81 10.67 -7.38
C MET A 35 -4.64 9.49 -7.90
N VAL A 36 -5.11 8.67 -6.97
CA VAL A 36 -5.89 7.46 -7.27
C VAL A 36 -7.26 7.52 -6.61
N GLU A 37 -8.23 6.90 -7.28
CA GLU A 37 -9.55 6.57 -6.78
C GLU A 37 -9.61 5.06 -6.58
N LEU A 38 -10.27 4.64 -5.50
CA LEU A 38 -10.36 3.23 -5.12
C LEU A 38 -11.83 2.83 -5.03
N THR A 39 -12.16 1.73 -5.69
CA THR A 39 -13.41 1.01 -5.42
C THR A 39 -13.38 0.39 -4.03
N ARG A 40 -14.54 -0.02 -3.49
CA ARG A 40 -14.61 -0.74 -2.21
C ARG A 40 -13.68 -1.96 -2.17
N GLY A 41 -13.61 -2.74 -3.25
CA GLY A 41 -12.72 -3.90 -3.34
C GLY A 41 -11.24 -3.51 -3.22
N GLN A 42 -10.82 -2.49 -3.98
CA GLN A 42 -9.44 -2.00 -3.94
C GLN A 42 -9.06 -1.36 -2.59
N VAL A 43 -10.03 -0.79 -1.86
CA VAL A 43 -9.80 -0.33 -0.48
C VAL A 43 -9.52 -1.51 0.45
N LEU A 44 -10.28 -2.60 0.32
CA LEU A 44 -10.05 -3.82 1.12
C LEU A 44 -8.68 -4.43 0.80
N ASP A 45 -8.34 -4.53 -0.49
CA ASP A 45 -7.01 -5.01 -0.93
C ASP A 45 -5.88 -4.14 -0.37
N LEU A 46 -6.08 -2.81 -0.32
CA LEU A 46 -5.12 -1.89 0.29
C LEU A 46 -4.97 -2.13 1.79
N ILE A 47 -6.06 -2.31 2.53
CA ILE A 47 -6.01 -2.57 3.98
C ILE A 47 -5.27 -3.88 4.27
N GLU A 48 -5.57 -4.95 3.52
CA GLU A 48 -4.88 -6.23 3.69
C GLU A 48 -3.39 -6.12 3.36
N ALA A 49 -3.03 -5.42 2.29
CA ALA A 49 -1.65 -5.19 1.93
C ALA A 49 -0.89 -4.36 2.98
N LEU A 50 -1.54 -3.34 3.56
CA LEU A 50 -0.98 -2.56 4.66
C LEU A 50 -0.76 -3.42 5.90
N ARG A 51 -1.74 -4.25 6.29
CA ARG A 51 -1.60 -5.17 7.44
C ARG A 51 -0.47 -6.17 7.23
N ALA A 52 -0.40 -6.77 6.04
CA ALA A 52 0.64 -7.75 5.70
C ALA A 52 2.04 -7.11 5.73
N GLU A 53 2.22 -5.95 5.11
CA GLU A 53 3.53 -5.29 5.08
C GLU A 53 3.91 -4.77 6.48
N ALA A 54 2.95 -4.24 7.23
CA ALA A 54 3.18 -3.84 8.62
C ALA A 54 3.69 -5.04 9.42
N HIS A 55 3.07 -6.22 9.27
CA HIS A 55 3.47 -7.43 9.99
C HIS A 55 4.91 -7.83 9.64
N ASN A 56 5.31 -7.68 8.38
CA ASN A 56 6.68 -7.95 7.94
C ASN A 56 7.70 -7.00 8.57
N ILE A 57 7.34 -5.72 8.75
CA ILE A 57 8.24 -4.68 9.26
C ILE A 57 8.37 -4.77 10.79
N TRP A 58 7.25 -4.84 11.51
CA TRP A 58 7.19 -4.67 12.96
C TRP A 58 6.94 -5.97 13.75
N GLY A 59 6.70 -7.10 13.07
CA GLY A 59 6.23 -8.32 13.70
C GLY A 59 4.74 -8.24 14.09
N GLY A 60 4.16 -9.34 14.56
CA GLY A 60 2.70 -9.50 14.73
C GLY A 60 2.01 -8.63 15.79
N ASN A 61 2.68 -7.59 16.29
CA ASN A 61 2.16 -6.64 17.29
C ASN A 61 1.51 -5.42 16.61
N ILE A 62 0.54 -5.66 15.72
CA ILE A 62 -0.24 -4.60 15.10
C ILE A 62 -1.68 -4.79 15.56
N GLU A 63 -2.01 -4.13 16.67
CA GLU A 63 -3.36 -4.11 17.25
C GLU A 63 -4.34 -3.32 16.37
#